data_AF-A0A800BXP0-F1
#
_entry.id   AF-A0A800BXP0-F1
#
_cell.length_a   1.000
_cell.length_b   1.000
_cell.length_c   1.000
_cell.angle_alpha   90.00
_cell.angle_beta   90.00
_cell.angle_gamma   90.00
#
_symmetry.space_group_name_H-M   'P 1'
#
loop_
_entity.id
_entity.type
_entity.pdbx_description
1 polymer ?
#
loop_
_entity_poly.entity_id
_entity_poly.type
_entity_poly.pdbx_seq_one_letter_code
_entity_poly.pdbx_strand_id
1 'polypeptide(L)'
;MAKKITLLRHGKTGFSGRYVGAEDVPLSRGGVLQIENLRRSFNNSPVEKIISSPMLRCRQSCEILFEHHSVKYSEDLREIDFGRWEKMTFQEIVGQDPLL
;
A
#
# COMPACT_ATOMS: atom_id res chain seq x y z
N MET A 1 -0.14 23.06 -20.32
CA MET A 1 0.66 21.80 -20.24
C MET A 1 -0.20 20.70 -19.64
N ALA A 2 -0.05 19.47 -20.12
CA ALA A 2 -0.74 18.31 -19.54
C ALA A 2 -0.07 17.88 -18.24
N LYS A 3 -0.87 17.48 -17.23
CA LYS A 3 -0.38 16.88 -15.99
C LYS A 3 -0.47 15.37 -16.10
N LYS A 4 0.54 14.66 -15.59
CA LYS A 4 0.53 13.20 -15.46
C LYS A 4 0.45 12.82 -13.99
N ILE A 5 -0.48 11.94 -13.66
CA ILE A 5 -0.60 11.34 -12.32
C ILE A 5 -0.38 9.84 -12.48
N THR A 6 0.52 9.28 -11.66
CA THR A 6 0.77 7.85 -11.57
C THR A 6 0.26 7.36 -10.24
N LEU A 7 -0.63 6.37 -10.24
CA LEU A 7 -1.13 5.72 -9.04
C LEU A 7 -0.38 4.40 -8.83
N LEU A 8 0.12 4.21 -7.62
CA LEU A 8 0.83 2.99 -7.23
C LEU A 8 0.20 2.43 -5.95
N ARG A 9 -0.17 1.15 -5.99
CA ARG A 9 -0.52 0.40 -4.78
C ARG A 9 0.74 -0.14 -4.13
N HIS A 10 0.77 -0.15 -2.79
CA HIS A 10 1.87 -0.75 -2.02
C HIS A 10 2.11 -2.22 -2.40
N GLY A 11 3.31 -2.72 -2.10
CA GLY A 11 3.63 -4.14 -2.28
C GLY A 11 2.77 -5.05 -1.41
N LYS A 12 2.70 -6.34 -1.76
CA LYS A 12 1.92 -7.32 -0.97
C LYS A 12 2.34 -7.37 0.50
N THR A 13 1.37 -7.48 1.40
CA THR A 13 1.59 -7.78 2.82
C THR A 13 1.59 -9.30 3.05
N GLY A 14 1.78 -9.75 4.29
CA GLY A 14 1.66 -11.17 4.67
C GLY A 14 0.22 -11.66 4.82
N PHE A 15 -0.78 -10.81 4.63
CA PHE A 15 -2.19 -11.06 4.92
C PHE A 15 -3.01 -11.27 3.64
N SER A 16 -2.57 -12.20 2.78
CA SER A 16 -3.30 -12.50 1.54
C SER A 16 -4.70 -13.04 1.85
N GLY A 17 -5.71 -12.53 1.13
CA GLY A 17 -7.11 -12.96 1.31
C GLY A 17 -7.78 -12.46 2.59
N ARG A 18 -7.13 -11.54 3.32
CA ARG A 18 -7.65 -10.92 4.53
C ARG A 18 -7.80 -9.41 4.32
N TYR A 19 -8.81 -8.83 4.96
CA TYR A 19 -9.05 -7.39 4.95
C TYR A 19 -8.02 -6.72 5.86
N VAL A 20 -7.23 -5.80 5.33
CA VAL A 20 -6.22 -5.06 6.11
C VAL A 20 -6.31 -3.60 5.75
N GLY A 21 -6.89 -2.83 6.66
CA GLY A 21 -7.20 -1.43 6.51
C GLY A 21 -6.29 -0.57 7.35
N ALA A 22 -6.78 -0.22 8.54
CA ALA A 22 -6.12 0.66 9.50
C ALA A 22 -4.96 0.00 10.25
N GLU A 23 -4.81 -1.33 10.16
CA GLU A 23 -3.70 -2.04 10.78
C GLU A 23 -2.36 -1.70 10.09
N ASP A 24 -1.36 -1.30 10.89
CA ASP A 24 -0.06 -0.88 10.39
C ASP A 24 0.90 -2.06 10.15
N VAL A 25 0.56 -2.90 9.17
CA VAL A 25 1.35 -4.09 8.82
C VAL A 25 2.49 -3.79 7.83
N PRO A 26 3.61 -4.53 7.90
CA PRO A 26 4.70 -4.41 6.94
C PRO A 26 4.40 -5.12 5.61
N LEU A 27 5.25 -4.86 4.61
CA LEU A 27 5.36 -5.68 3.42
C LEU A 27 5.78 -7.12 3.78
N SER A 28 5.30 -8.08 3.00
CA SER A 28 5.89 -9.43 3.01
C SER A 28 7.19 -9.46 2.21
N ARG A 29 7.99 -10.52 2.37
CA ARG A 29 9.16 -10.77 1.52
C ARG A 29 8.82 -10.73 0.02
N GLY A 30 7.68 -11.31 -0.37
CA GLY A 30 7.19 -11.25 -1.75
C GLY A 30 6.79 -9.84 -2.18
N GLY A 31 6.23 -9.03 -1.27
CA GLY A 31 5.92 -7.63 -1.51
C GLY A 31 7.15 -6.76 -1.70
N VAL A 32 8.22 -6.99 -0.94
CA VAL A 32 9.52 -6.31 -1.12
C VAL A 32 10.06 -6.59 -2.53
N LEU A 33 10.13 -7.87 -2.93
CA LEU A 33 10.59 -8.26 -4.27
C LEU A 33 9.73 -7.66 -5.40
N GLN A 34 8.42 -7.51 -5.17
CA GLN A 34 7.53 -6.86 -6.13
C GLN A 34 7.93 -5.40 -6.38
N ILE A 35 8.22 -4.65 -5.32
CA ILE A 35 8.60 -3.24 -5.43
C ILE A 35 10.02 -3.09 -5.98
N GLU A 36 10.95 -3.96 -5.60
CA GLU A 36 12.30 -3.99 -6.18
C GLU A 36 12.26 -4.23 -7.70
N ASN A 37 11.44 -5.18 -8.16
CA ASN A 37 11.27 -5.43 -9.58
C ASN A 37 10.62 -4.25 -10.31
N LEU A 38 9.65 -3.57 -9.66
CA LEU A 38 9.07 -2.33 -10.19
C LEU A 38 10.13 -1.23 -10.30
N ARG A 39 10.99 -1.05 -9.29
CA ARG A 39 12.08 -0.07 -9.32
C ARG A 39 12.98 -0.26 -10.55
N ARG A 40 13.27 -1.52 -10.90
CA ARG A 40 14.10 -1.85 -12.08
C ARG A 40 13.45 -1.47 -13.42
N SER A 41 12.12 -1.49 -13.52
CA SER A 41 11.39 -1.11 -14.74
C SER A 41 10.91 0.35 -14.74
N PHE A 42 11.00 1.03 -13.60
CA PHE A 42 10.64 2.43 -13.47
C PHE A 42 11.71 3.29 -14.16
N ASN A 43 11.43 3.68 -15.41
CA ASN A 43 12.33 4.37 -16.34
C ASN A 43 12.71 5.81 -15.94
N ASN A 44 13.09 6.07 -14.69
CA ASN A 44 13.53 7.37 -14.15
C ASN A 44 12.75 8.58 -14.69
N SER A 45 11.45 8.40 -14.99
CA SER A 45 10.63 9.52 -15.42
C SER A 45 10.66 10.53 -14.27
N PRO A 46 10.91 11.81 -14.55
CA PRO A 46 11.04 12.81 -13.50
C PRO A 46 9.77 12.83 -12.66
N VAL A 47 9.88 12.38 -11.41
CA VAL A 47 8.79 12.45 -10.42
C VAL A 47 9.00 13.72 -9.63
N GLU A 48 8.21 14.74 -9.92
CA GLU A 48 8.32 16.03 -9.24
C GLU A 48 7.82 15.97 -7.79
N LYS A 49 6.80 15.15 -7.51
CA LYS A 49 6.14 15.06 -6.22
C LYS A 49 5.71 13.63 -5.93
N ILE A 50 5.98 13.17 -4.71
CA ILE A 50 5.53 11.88 -4.19
C ILE A 50 4.65 12.16 -2.98
N ILE A 51 3.42 11.66 -3.04
CA ILE A 51 2.47 11.71 -1.93
C ILE A 51 2.08 10.27 -1.63
N SER A 52 2.14 9.86 -0.36
CA SER A 52 1.87 8.48 0.05
C SER A 52 1.09 8.41 1.34
N SER A 53 0.47 7.27 1.59
CA SER A 53 -0.13 6.94 2.89
C SER A 53 0.96 6.83 3.97
N PRO A 54 0.70 7.24 5.22
CA PRO A 54 1.63 7.06 6.33
C PRO A 54 1.83 5.59 6.74
N MET A 55 0.98 4.67 6.26
CA MET A 55 1.05 3.24 6.60
C MET A 55 2.41 2.63 6.24
N LEU A 56 2.96 1.79 7.11
CA LEU A 56 4.25 1.12 7.02
C LEU A 56 4.46 0.41 5.68
N ARG A 57 3.47 -0.35 5.19
CA ARG A 57 3.51 -0.98 3.86
C ARG A 57 3.72 0.02 2.71
N CYS A 58 3.16 1.23 2.82
CA CYS A 58 3.35 2.31 1.85
C CYS A 58 4.70 3.00 2.04
N ARG A 59 5.13 3.24 3.28
CA ARG A 59 6.47 3.78 3.60
C ARG A 59 7.58 2.89 3.05
N GLN A 60 7.55 1.59 3.34
CA GLN A 60 8.51 0.61 2.84
C GLN A 60 8.50 0.53 1.31
N SER A 61 7.32 0.60 0.68
CA SER A 61 7.24 0.63 -0.79
C SER A 61 7.91 1.88 -1.36
N CYS A 62 7.70 3.05 -0.74
CA CYS A 62 8.33 4.30 -1.15
C CYS A 62 9.84 4.32 -0.90
N GLU A 63 10.31 3.80 0.23
CA GLU A 63 11.74 3.68 0.56
C GLU A 63 12.47 2.85 -0.50
N ILE A 64 11.88 1.71 -0.91
CA ILE A 64 12.46 0.86 -1.95
C ILE A 64 12.43 1.57 -3.30
N LEU A 65 11.29 2.16 -3.71
CA LEU A 65 11.12 2.69 -5.06
C LEU A 65 11.81 4.06 -5.28
N PHE A 66 11.88 4.88 -4.23
CA PHE A 66 12.23 6.30 -4.31
C PHE A 66 13.29 6.70 -3.27
N GLU A 67 14.22 5.80 -2.93
CA GLU A 67 15.27 5.92 -1.89
C GLU A 67 15.89 7.32 -1.68
N HIS A 68 16.04 8.12 -2.75
CA HIS A 68 16.64 9.46 -2.70
C HIS A 68 15.65 10.64 -2.85
N HIS A 69 14.35 10.40 -2.74
CA HIS A 69 13.32 11.43 -2.90
C HIS A 69 12.59 11.69 -1.57
N SER A 70 12.24 12.95 -1.34
CA SER A 70 11.33 13.31 -0.25
C SER A 70 9.91 12.84 -0.55
N VAL A 71 9.29 12.14 0.41
CA VAL A 71 7.90 11.71 0.32
C VAL A 71 7.05 12.53 1.29
N LYS A 72 5.95 13.10 0.78
CA LYS A 72 4.94 13.73 1.64
C LYS A 72 3.92 12.66 2.06
N TYR A 73 3.85 12.38 3.35
CA TYR A 73 2.81 11.49 3.87
C TYR A 73 1.50 12.26 4.12
N SER A 74 0.36 11.63 3.82
CA SER A 74 -0.97 12.21 3.94
C SER A 74 -1.94 11.21 4.55
N GLU A 75 -2.59 11.57 5.66
CA GLU A 75 -3.62 10.73 6.31
C GLU A 75 -4.80 10.44 5.37
N ASP A 76 -5.11 11.37 4.44
CA ASP A 76 -6.16 11.23 3.43
C ASP A 76 -5.94 10.05 2.46
N LEU A 77 -4.74 9.47 2.42
CA LEU A 77 -4.40 8.31 1.58
C LEU A 77 -4.39 6.99 2.37
N ARG A 78 -4.91 6.98 3.60
CA ARG A 78 -5.07 5.73 4.36
C ARG A 78 -6.09 4.82 3.69
N GLU A 79 -5.81 3.52 3.80
CA GLU A 79 -6.80 2.51 3.42
C GLU A 79 -8.02 2.65 4.34
N ILE A 80 -9.17 2.21 3.83
CA ILE A 80 -10.42 2.14 4.61
C ILE A 80 -10.15 1.36 5.91
N ASP A 81 -10.62 1.89 7.04
CA ASP A 81 -10.63 1.17 8.31
C ASP A 81 -11.75 0.13 8.28
N PHE A 82 -11.39 -1.15 8.32
CA PHE A 82 -12.37 -2.24 8.31
C PHE A 82 -12.94 -2.54 9.70
N GLY A 83 -12.49 -1.84 10.75
CA GLY A 83 -12.98 -1.95 12.11
C GLY A 83 -12.89 -3.38 12.62
N ARG A 84 -14.02 -3.97 13.02
CA ARG A 84 -14.05 -5.35 13.53
C ARG A 84 -13.66 -6.41 12.49
N TRP A 85 -13.63 -6.07 11.20
CA TRP A 85 -13.27 -6.98 10.11
C TRP A 85 -11.77 -6.99 9.80
N GLU A 86 -10.96 -6.21 10.50
CA GLU A 86 -9.50 -6.22 10.33
C GLU A 86 -8.94 -7.64 10.49
N LYS A 87 -8.04 -7.98 9.56
CA LYS A 87 -7.39 -9.29 9.39
C LYS A 87 -8.34 -10.46 9.15
N MET A 88 -9.64 -10.25 8.99
CA MET A 88 -10.56 -11.35 8.68
C MET A 88 -10.55 -11.68 7.18
N THR A 89 -10.80 -12.93 6.85
CA THR A 89 -11.16 -13.34 5.49
C THR A 89 -12.61 -12.98 5.21
N PHE A 90 -12.98 -12.91 3.94
CA PHE A 90 -14.38 -12.70 3.56
C PHE A 90 -15.32 -13.78 4.14
N GLN A 91 -14.85 -15.05 4.20
CA GLN A 91 -15.64 -16.15 4.77
C GLN A 91 -15.87 -15.97 6.28
N GLU A 92 -14.85 -15.53 7.01
CA GLU A 92 -14.98 -15.22 8.45
C GLU A 92 -15.97 -14.07 8.67
N ILE A 93 -15.94 -13.04 7.80
CA ILE A 93 -16.86 -11.89 7.89
C ILE A 93 -18.30 -12.34 7.64
N VAL A 94 -18.57 -13.08 6.56
CA VAL A 94 -19.91 -13.59 6.26
C VAL A 94 -20.42 -14.51 7.38
N GLY A 95 -19.54 -15.27 8.03
CA GLY A 95 -19.92 -16.11 9.17
C GLY A 95 -20.30 -15.32 10.43
N GLN A 96 -19.64 -14.18 10.69
CA GLN A 96 -19.93 -13.33 11.85
C GLN A 96 -21.09 -12.35 11.61
N ASP A 97 -21.18 -11.83 10.39
CA ASP A 97 -22.11 -10.79 9.97
C ASP A 97 -22.89 -11.22 8.70
N PRO A 98 -23.72 -12.27 8.77
CA PRO A 98 -24.37 -12.87 7.59
C PRO A 98 -25.47 -12.02 6.94
N LEU A 99 -25.86 -10.91 7.59
CA LEU A 99 -26.93 -10.01 7.14
C LEU A 99 -26.41 -8.65 6.68
N LEU A 100 -25.07 -8.49 6.58
CA LEU A 100 -24.42 -7.36 5.91
C LEU A 100 -24.14 -7.68 4.44
#